data_AF-A0A8B7BDK0-F1
#
_entry.id   AF-A0A8B7BDK0-F1
#
_cell.length_a   1.000
_cell.length_b   1.000
_cell.length_c   1.000
_cell.angle_alpha   90.00
_cell.angle_beta   90.00
_cell.angle_gamma   90.00
#
_symmetry.space_group_name_H-M   'P 1'
#
loop_
_entity.id
_entity.type
_entity.pdbx_description
1 polymer ?
#
loop_
_entity_poly.entity_id
_entity_poly.type
_entity_poly.pdbx_seq_one_letter_code
_entity_poly.pdbx_strand_id
1 'polypeptide(L)'
;MTNPRSRGRIRDAGSQENEILSPDLLSVDQITDLLAADPNGVQQKLEEFLKFKNLQTCLKEAILLDYYVSGFLWAKGMEFSVIQYSKFMTLLDTLLHNLKTLHMSLEDSIKWLGEVMAEIGPSHLGKNEEWSIFDVTQANAIIDYLKISLFQHYKLYEFLFYSTREEIVIGTEQVVEVAKAADSPFPDPLEEGISFDIYSTFIMPPPTSVTELKSLDQEQGPEENQPETDASDMDPLVGFTIEDIRSVLSQVTDDVLISIQTEINEKLQIQEEAFNARIEKLKKA
;
A
#
# COMPACT_ATOMS: atom_id res chain seq x y z
N MET A 1 -21.69 -62.85 -38.34
CA MET A 1 -20.25 -62.54 -38.20
C MET A 1 -20.07 -61.03 -38.17
N THR A 2 -19.46 -60.53 -37.08
CA THR A 2 -18.71 -59.25 -36.96
C THR A 2 -19.37 -57.90 -37.29
N ASN A 3 -19.65 -57.15 -36.22
CA ASN A 3 -19.65 -55.67 -36.10
C ASN A 3 -18.18 -55.14 -36.15
N PRO A 4 -17.80 -53.83 -36.01
CA PRO A 4 -18.49 -52.53 -36.19
C PRO A 4 -17.68 -51.42 -36.95
N ARG A 5 -18.38 -50.28 -37.14
CA ARG A 5 -17.96 -48.86 -37.20
C ARG A 5 -16.56 -48.46 -36.67
N SER A 6 -15.92 -47.50 -37.36
CA SER A 6 -15.26 -46.31 -36.75
C SER A 6 -15.18 -45.19 -37.81
N ARG A 7 -16.09 -44.21 -37.81
CA ARG A 7 -16.01 -42.91 -37.12
C ARG A 7 -14.61 -42.30 -37.19
N GLY A 8 -14.35 -41.53 -38.24
CA GLY A 8 -13.24 -40.60 -38.32
C GLY A 8 -13.34 -39.61 -37.15
N ARG A 9 -12.37 -39.71 -36.24
CA ARG A 9 -12.10 -38.70 -35.22
C ARG A 9 -10.97 -37.85 -35.78
N ILE A 10 -11.32 -36.64 -36.20
CA ILE A 10 -10.37 -35.53 -36.31
C ILE A 10 -9.73 -35.44 -34.92
N ARG A 11 -8.45 -35.80 -34.83
CA ARG A 11 -7.65 -35.50 -33.66
C ARG A 11 -7.25 -34.05 -33.81
N ASP A 12 -8.02 -33.21 -33.13
CA ASP A 12 -7.57 -31.93 -32.62
C ASP A 12 -6.26 -32.22 -31.86
N ALA A 13 -5.14 -31.79 -32.43
CA ALA A 13 -3.87 -31.78 -31.74
C ALA A 13 -3.92 -30.59 -30.78
N GLY A 14 -4.62 -30.79 -29.66
CA GLY A 14 -4.66 -29.84 -28.56
C GLY A 14 -3.23 -29.55 -28.13
N SER A 15 -2.85 -28.28 -28.21
CA SER A 15 -1.75 -27.69 -27.47
C SER A 15 -1.86 -28.19 -26.04
N GLN A 16 -0.95 -29.07 -25.61
CA GLN A 16 -0.72 -29.27 -24.19
C GLN A 16 -0.05 -27.99 -23.70
N GLU A 17 -0.88 -27.05 -23.28
CA GLU A 17 -0.47 -25.91 -22.49
C GLU A 17 0.20 -26.43 -21.22
N ASN A 18 1.35 -25.87 -20.89
CA ASN A 18 2.00 -26.13 -19.60
C ASN A 18 1.04 -25.68 -18.49
N GLU A 19 0.44 -26.64 -17.79
CA GLU A 19 -0.74 -26.47 -16.94
C GLU A 19 -0.46 -25.57 -15.73
N ILE A 20 0.82 -25.42 -15.34
CA ILE A 20 1.24 -24.63 -14.17
C ILE A 20 1.12 -23.12 -14.37
N LEU A 21 1.33 -22.61 -15.60
CA LEU A 21 1.26 -21.17 -15.91
C LEU A 21 0.18 -20.87 -16.97
N SER A 22 -1.02 -21.38 -16.73
CA SER A 22 -2.24 -21.05 -17.46
C SER A 22 -3.33 -20.62 -16.46
N PRO A 23 -4.11 -19.57 -16.74
CA PRO A 23 -4.11 -18.74 -17.95
C PRO A 23 -2.99 -17.68 -17.97
N ASP A 24 -2.66 -17.20 -19.17
CA ASP A 24 -1.65 -16.14 -19.34
C ASP A 24 -2.14 -14.79 -18.81
N LEU A 25 -1.26 -14.03 -18.12
CA LEU A 25 -1.58 -12.69 -17.61
C LEU A 25 -1.85 -11.69 -18.75
N LEU A 26 -0.99 -11.71 -19.78
CA LEU A 26 -1.02 -10.78 -20.90
C LEU A 26 -1.21 -11.53 -22.21
N SER A 27 -2.05 -11.00 -23.10
CA SER A 27 -2.19 -11.54 -24.46
C SER A 27 -0.99 -11.19 -25.34
N VAL A 28 -0.84 -11.95 -26.44
CA VAL A 28 0.16 -11.68 -27.49
C VAL A 28 0.08 -10.24 -28.02
N ASP A 29 -1.14 -9.74 -28.21
CA ASP A 29 -1.37 -8.37 -28.68
C ASP A 29 -0.92 -7.33 -27.66
N GLN A 30 -1.24 -7.56 -26.37
CA GLN A 30 -0.82 -6.68 -25.27
C GLN A 30 0.70 -6.63 -25.13
N ILE A 31 1.38 -7.77 -25.23
CA ILE A 31 2.84 -7.83 -25.16
C ILE A 31 3.47 -7.09 -26.33
N THR A 32 2.96 -7.29 -27.55
CA THR A 32 3.47 -6.61 -28.76
C THR A 32 3.30 -5.10 -28.64
N ASP A 33 2.18 -4.66 -28.10
CA ASP A 33 1.88 -3.24 -27.89
C ASP A 33 2.77 -2.60 -26.80
N LEU A 34 3.11 -3.35 -25.74
CA LEU A 34 4.06 -2.91 -24.70
C LEU A 34 5.50 -2.86 -25.21
N LEU A 35 5.90 -3.82 -26.06
CA LEU A 35 7.24 -3.85 -26.66
C LEU A 35 7.53 -2.62 -27.50
N ALA A 36 6.51 -2.12 -28.22
CA ALA A 36 6.58 -0.92 -29.04
C ALA A 36 6.63 0.39 -28.23
N ALA A 37 6.27 0.36 -26.94
CA ALA A 37 6.22 1.54 -26.10
C ALA A 37 7.59 1.89 -25.48
N ASP A 38 7.74 3.16 -25.10
CA ASP A 38 8.82 3.66 -24.24
C ASP A 38 8.53 3.31 -22.77
N PRO A 39 9.48 3.50 -21.83
CA PRO A 39 9.27 3.11 -20.43
C PRO A 39 8.03 3.75 -19.77
N ASN A 40 7.74 5.01 -20.10
CA ASN A 40 6.55 5.69 -19.57
C ASN A 40 5.27 5.13 -20.19
N GLY A 41 5.27 4.83 -21.50
CA GLY A 41 4.15 4.19 -22.17
C GLY A 41 3.90 2.76 -21.67
N VAL A 42 4.94 2.01 -21.30
CA VAL A 42 4.80 0.68 -20.68
C VAL A 42 4.05 0.80 -19.35
N GLN A 43 4.41 1.77 -18.50
CA GLN A 43 3.72 2.00 -17.23
C GLN A 43 2.24 2.32 -17.42
N GLN A 44 1.92 3.25 -18.32
CA GLN A 44 0.54 3.66 -18.58
C GLN A 44 -0.32 2.51 -19.15
N LYS A 45 0.23 1.72 -20.09
CA LYS A 45 -0.48 0.57 -20.66
C LYS A 45 -0.68 -0.56 -19.65
N LEU A 46 0.33 -0.83 -18.80
CA LEU A 46 0.19 -1.84 -17.74
C LEU A 46 -0.82 -1.42 -16.68
N GLU A 47 -0.89 -0.13 -16.33
CA GLU A 47 -1.95 0.40 -15.47
C GLU A 47 -3.34 0.08 -16.03
N GLU A 48 -3.55 0.33 -17.33
CA GLU A 48 -4.82 0.04 -18.02
C GLU A 48 -5.12 -1.47 -18.07
N PHE A 49 -4.15 -2.31 -18.41
CA PHE A 49 -4.32 -3.76 -18.52
C PHE A 49 -4.61 -4.43 -17.18
N LEU A 50 -3.95 -3.96 -16.11
CA LEU A 50 -4.14 -4.44 -14.74
C LEU A 50 -5.39 -3.82 -14.08
N LYS A 51 -6.02 -2.84 -14.72
CA LYS A 51 -7.22 -2.13 -14.25
C LYS A 51 -7.01 -1.42 -12.91
N PHE A 52 -5.81 -0.89 -12.69
CA PHE A 52 -5.54 -0.02 -11.56
C PHE A 52 -6.18 1.35 -11.81
N LYS A 53 -6.80 1.92 -10.78
CA LYS A 53 -7.60 3.16 -10.91
C LYS A 53 -7.17 4.23 -9.92
N ASN A 54 -6.49 3.84 -8.86
CA ASN A 54 -6.23 4.66 -7.69
C ASN A 54 -4.73 4.76 -7.43
N LEU A 55 -3.86 4.81 -8.44
CA LEU A 55 -2.41 4.85 -8.23
C LEU A 55 -1.95 6.00 -7.30
N GLN A 56 -2.63 7.15 -7.38
CA GLN A 56 -2.29 8.34 -6.57
C GLN A 56 -2.67 8.20 -5.09
N THR A 57 -3.66 7.37 -4.77
CA THR A 57 -4.21 7.24 -3.41
C THR A 57 -4.02 5.85 -2.80
N CYS A 58 -3.72 4.86 -3.63
CA CYS A 58 -3.53 3.47 -3.26
C CYS A 58 -2.06 3.07 -3.49
N LEU A 59 -1.25 3.20 -2.43
CA LEU A 59 0.14 2.73 -2.43
C LEU A 59 0.28 1.25 -2.84
N LYS A 60 -0.75 0.43 -2.60
CA LYS A 60 -0.74 -0.98 -3.03
C LYS A 60 -0.79 -1.14 -4.54
N GLU A 61 -1.68 -0.43 -5.23
CA GLU A 61 -1.73 -0.45 -6.69
C GLU A 61 -0.43 0.11 -7.28
N ALA A 62 0.14 1.17 -6.69
CA ALA A 62 1.40 1.75 -7.12
C ALA A 62 2.58 0.76 -7.01
N ILE A 63 2.74 0.07 -5.87
CA ILE A 63 3.81 -0.93 -5.69
C ILE A 63 3.63 -2.12 -6.64
N LEU A 64 2.40 -2.59 -6.84
CA LEU A 64 2.14 -3.70 -7.76
C LEU A 64 2.44 -3.29 -9.20
N LEU A 65 2.08 -2.08 -9.61
CA LEU A 65 2.41 -1.58 -10.94
C LEU A 65 3.92 -1.51 -11.14
N ASP A 66 4.66 -0.98 -10.17
CA ASP A 66 6.12 -0.90 -10.21
C ASP A 66 6.77 -2.29 -10.37
N TYR A 67 6.23 -3.30 -9.67
CA TYR A 67 6.68 -4.69 -9.79
C TYR A 67 6.51 -5.23 -11.22
N TYR A 68 5.33 -5.08 -11.83
CA TYR A 68 5.08 -5.57 -13.19
C TYR A 68 5.85 -4.78 -14.25
N VAL A 69 5.95 -3.46 -14.10
CA VAL A 69 6.73 -2.60 -15.02
C VAL A 69 8.21 -2.95 -14.96
N SER A 70 8.78 -3.08 -13.76
CA SER A 70 10.18 -3.48 -13.57
C SER A 70 10.46 -4.85 -14.17
N GLY A 71 9.56 -5.81 -13.95
CA GLY A 71 9.65 -7.14 -14.56
C GLY A 71 9.63 -7.07 -16.08
N PHE A 72 8.68 -6.35 -16.65
CA PHE A 72 8.55 -6.22 -18.10
C PHE A 72 9.80 -5.56 -18.73
N LEU A 73 10.29 -4.46 -18.14
CA LEU A 73 11.48 -3.76 -18.62
C LEU A 73 12.76 -4.60 -18.48
N TRP A 74 12.87 -5.39 -17.40
CA TRP A 74 13.96 -6.34 -17.25
C TRP A 74 13.93 -7.42 -18.34
N ALA A 75 12.76 -8.02 -18.60
CA ALA A 75 12.59 -8.99 -19.68
C ALA A 75 12.89 -8.39 -21.06
N LYS A 76 12.68 -7.07 -21.23
CA LYS A 76 13.10 -6.31 -22.42
C LYS A 76 14.59 -6.20 -22.58
N GLY A 77 15.34 -6.04 -21.50
CA GLY A 77 16.80 -6.13 -21.52
C GLY A 77 17.33 -7.53 -21.87
N MET A 78 16.54 -8.57 -21.62
CA MET A 78 16.89 -9.97 -21.90
C MET A 78 16.48 -10.45 -23.31
N GLU A 79 15.85 -9.60 -24.11
CA GLU A 79 15.41 -9.89 -25.48
C GLU A 79 14.51 -11.15 -25.60
N PHE A 80 13.62 -11.35 -24.62
CA PHE A 80 12.69 -12.48 -24.64
C PHE A 80 11.76 -12.46 -25.87
N SER A 81 11.44 -13.64 -26.39
CA SER A 81 10.37 -13.79 -27.39
C SER A 81 9.00 -13.47 -26.78
N VAL A 82 8.00 -13.17 -27.62
CA VAL A 82 6.63 -12.85 -27.14
C VAL A 82 6.05 -13.96 -26.25
N ILE A 83 6.34 -15.23 -26.57
CA ILE A 83 5.90 -16.38 -25.76
C ILE A 83 6.62 -16.40 -24.41
N GLN A 84 7.92 -16.14 -24.40
CA GLN A 84 8.72 -16.04 -23.18
C GLN A 84 8.25 -14.89 -22.28
N TYR A 85 7.91 -13.74 -22.86
CA TYR A 85 7.29 -12.64 -22.14
C TYR A 85 5.99 -13.05 -21.47
N SER A 86 5.08 -13.67 -22.22
CA SER A 86 3.80 -14.12 -21.67
C SER A 86 4.03 -14.99 -20.44
N LYS A 87 4.90 -15.99 -20.57
CA LYS A 87 5.18 -16.96 -19.51
C LYS A 87 5.93 -16.34 -18.33
N PHE A 88 6.86 -15.43 -18.58
CA PHE A 88 7.53 -14.70 -17.51
C PHE A 88 6.57 -13.77 -16.74
N MET A 89 5.70 -13.04 -17.44
CA MET A 89 4.72 -12.17 -16.80
C MET A 89 3.69 -12.96 -16.01
N THR A 90 3.25 -14.12 -16.51
CA THR A 90 2.39 -15.06 -15.76
C THR A 90 3.09 -15.65 -14.55
N LEU A 91 4.39 -15.94 -14.63
CA LEU A 91 5.19 -16.37 -13.48
C LEU A 91 5.21 -15.28 -12.39
N LEU A 92 5.47 -14.03 -12.77
CA LEU A 92 5.46 -12.90 -11.83
C LEU A 92 4.10 -12.73 -11.15
N ASP A 93 3.01 -12.88 -11.92
CA ASP A 93 1.64 -12.80 -11.39
C ASP A 93 1.33 -13.94 -10.42
N THR A 94 1.71 -15.16 -10.79
CA THR A 94 1.40 -16.35 -10.01
C THR A 94 2.16 -16.34 -8.69
N LEU A 95 3.41 -15.86 -8.67
CA LEU A 95 4.18 -15.67 -7.42
C LEU A 95 3.48 -14.68 -6.48
N LEU A 96 3.04 -13.52 -6.99
CA LEU A 96 2.29 -12.56 -6.19
C LEU A 96 0.92 -13.09 -5.76
N HIS A 97 0.25 -13.83 -6.64
CA HIS A 97 -1.02 -14.46 -6.33
C HIS A 97 -0.86 -15.47 -5.19
N ASN A 98 0.10 -16.39 -5.28
CA ASN A 98 0.41 -17.38 -4.26
C ASN A 98 0.75 -16.72 -2.93
N LEU A 99 1.54 -15.65 -2.97
CA LEU A 99 1.81 -14.86 -1.79
C LEU A 99 0.52 -14.31 -1.20
N LYS A 100 -0.30 -13.60 -2.00
CA LYS A 100 -1.53 -12.91 -1.56
C LYS A 100 -2.66 -13.84 -1.10
N THR A 101 -2.87 -14.98 -1.77
CA THR A 101 -4.04 -15.85 -1.54
C THR A 101 -3.72 -17.05 -0.68
N LEU A 102 -2.54 -17.64 -0.84
CA LEU A 102 -2.13 -18.83 -0.10
C LEU A 102 -1.27 -18.51 1.12
N HIS A 103 -0.91 -17.24 1.33
CA HIS A 103 0.04 -16.82 2.38
C HIS A 103 1.33 -17.66 2.34
N MET A 104 1.77 -17.99 1.13
CA MET A 104 2.89 -18.91 0.95
C MET A 104 4.15 -18.33 1.62
N SER A 105 4.88 -19.15 2.37
CA SER A 105 6.14 -18.71 2.97
C SER A 105 7.22 -18.51 1.90
N LEU A 106 8.29 -17.78 2.22
CA LEU A 106 9.42 -17.62 1.29
C LEU A 106 10.02 -18.98 0.89
N GLU A 107 10.13 -19.92 1.84
CA GLU A 107 10.65 -21.26 1.60
C GLU A 107 9.76 -22.02 0.60
N ASP A 108 8.45 -22.01 0.83
CA ASP A 108 7.49 -22.68 -0.05
C ASP A 108 7.46 -22.04 -1.44
N SER A 109 7.56 -20.70 -1.52
CA SER A 109 7.63 -19.97 -2.79
C SER A 109 8.88 -20.31 -3.59
N ILE A 110 10.04 -20.46 -2.94
CA ILE A 110 11.28 -20.90 -3.60
C ILE A 110 11.16 -22.35 -4.07
N LYS A 111 10.55 -23.22 -3.27
CA LYS A 111 10.31 -24.61 -3.65
C LYS A 111 9.38 -24.70 -4.86
N TRP A 112 8.27 -23.97 -4.85
CA TRP A 112 7.34 -23.89 -5.97
C TRP A 112 8.02 -23.34 -7.23
N LEU A 113 8.85 -22.30 -7.11
CA LEU A 113 9.64 -21.80 -8.23
C LEU A 113 10.57 -22.88 -8.80
N GLY A 114 11.19 -23.69 -7.94
CA GLY A 114 12.01 -24.82 -8.37
C GLY A 114 11.23 -25.86 -9.17
N GLU A 115 9.99 -26.15 -8.75
CA GLU A 115 9.08 -27.06 -9.47
C GLU A 115 8.69 -26.48 -10.85
N VAL A 116 8.31 -25.20 -10.90
CA VAL A 116 7.97 -24.50 -12.16
C VAL A 116 9.16 -24.43 -13.12
N MET A 117 10.36 -24.13 -12.61
CA MET A 117 11.58 -24.04 -13.42
C MET A 117 12.01 -25.43 -13.93
N ALA A 118 11.70 -26.51 -13.21
CA ALA A 118 11.95 -27.87 -13.69
C ALA A 118 10.99 -28.29 -14.82
N GLU A 119 9.77 -27.75 -14.83
CA GLU A 119 8.79 -28.02 -15.90
C GLU A 119 9.04 -27.17 -17.16
N ILE A 120 9.38 -25.89 -16.98
CA ILE A 120 9.49 -24.91 -18.08
C ILE A 120 10.93 -24.82 -18.62
N GLY A 121 11.92 -25.21 -17.80
CA GLY A 121 13.32 -25.22 -18.15
C GLY A 121 13.74 -26.40 -19.03
N PRO A 122 15.02 -26.44 -19.44
CA PRO A 122 15.53 -27.45 -20.35
C PRO A 122 15.49 -28.85 -19.71
N SER A 123 14.68 -29.72 -20.30
CA SER A 123 14.52 -31.11 -19.86
C SER A 123 15.84 -31.87 -20.03
N HIS A 124 16.45 -32.30 -18.93
CA HIS A 124 17.71 -33.07 -18.90
C HIS A 124 17.59 -34.51 -19.47
N LEU A 125 16.41 -34.89 -19.98
CA LEU A 125 16.04 -36.30 -20.19
C LEU A 125 15.39 -36.53 -21.56
N GLY A 126 16.10 -36.19 -22.64
CA GLY A 126 15.96 -36.80 -23.97
C GLY A 126 14.57 -36.80 -24.63
N LYS A 127 13.61 -36.04 -24.11
CA LYS A 127 12.28 -35.85 -24.69
C LYS A 127 12.17 -34.40 -25.11
N ASN A 128 12.40 -34.20 -26.40
CA ASN A 128 12.20 -32.96 -27.16
C ASN A 128 12.93 -31.71 -26.63
N GLU A 129 14.15 -31.48 -27.10
CA GLU A 129 14.87 -30.18 -27.01
C GLU A 129 14.08 -29.00 -27.61
N GLU A 130 12.98 -29.27 -28.32
CA GLU A 130 12.16 -28.28 -29.03
C GLU A 130 11.11 -27.57 -28.13
N TRP A 131 10.99 -27.95 -26.83
CA TRP A 131 9.83 -27.56 -25.99
C TRP A 131 10.17 -26.79 -24.70
N SER A 132 11.45 -26.53 -24.39
CA SER A 132 11.80 -25.69 -23.24
C SER A 132 11.57 -24.21 -23.59
N ILE A 133 10.67 -23.55 -22.87
CA ILE A 133 10.34 -22.13 -23.12
C ILE A 133 11.54 -21.23 -22.81
N PHE A 134 12.33 -21.58 -21.79
CA PHE A 134 13.56 -20.87 -21.43
C PHE A 134 14.76 -21.81 -21.53
N ASP A 135 15.89 -21.29 -22.02
CA ASP A 135 17.17 -22.00 -21.93
C ASP A 135 17.76 -21.94 -20.50
N VAL A 136 18.83 -22.70 -20.24
CA VAL A 136 19.49 -22.75 -18.92
C VAL A 136 19.93 -21.36 -18.44
N THR A 137 20.44 -20.53 -19.36
CA THR A 137 20.97 -19.20 -19.06
C THR A 137 19.83 -18.25 -18.71
N GLN A 138 18.75 -18.27 -19.48
CA GLN A 138 17.54 -17.49 -19.25
C GLN A 138 16.85 -17.90 -17.95
N ALA A 139 16.73 -19.20 -17.66
CA ALA A 139 16.17 -19.68 -16.40
C ALA A 139 16.98 -19.21 -15.19
N ASN A 140 18.31 -19.30 -15.24
CA ASN A 140 19.18 -18.78 -14.19
C ASN A 140 19.02 -17.25 -14.03
N ALA A 141 18.94 -16.51 -15.14
CA ALA A 141 18.73 -15.06 -15.10
C ALA A 141 17.38 -14.69 -14.46
N ILE A 142 16.31 -15.45 -14.75
CA ILE A 142 14.99 -15.27 -14.12
C ILE A 142 15.09 -15.52 -12.61
N ILE A 143 15.75 -16.61 -12.21
CA ILE A 143 15.95 -16.92 -10.78
C ILE A 143 16.72 -15.80 -10.09
N ASP A 144 17.78 -15.29 -10.71
CA ASP A 144 18.59 -14.21 -10.14
C ASP A 144 17.82 -12.89 -10.08
N TYR A 145 16.99 -12.58 -11.09
CA TYR A 145 16.07 -11.45 -11.04
C TYR A 145 15.07 -11.58 -9.88
N LEU A 146 14.46 -12.75 -9.70
CA LEU A 146 13.50 -13.01 -8.62
C LEU A 146 14.13 -12.92 -7.24
N LYS A 147 15.40 -13.33 -7.10
CA LYS A 147 16.17 -13.17 -5.85
C LYS A 147 16.28 -11.70 -5.44
N ILE A 148 16.68 -10.82 -6.36
CA ILE A 148 16.90 -9.39 -6.05
C ILE A 148 15.62 -8.54 -6.05
N SER A 149 14.54 -9.05 -6.65
CA SER A 149 13.25 -8.36 -6.72
C SER A 149 12.30 -8.87 -5.63
N LEU A 150 11.49 -9.88 -5.92
CA LEU A 150 10.43 -10.35 -5.03
C LEU A 150 10.99 -10.94 -3.73
N PHE A 151 11.98 -11.83 -3.81
CA PHE A 151 12.43 -12.59 -2.64
C PHE A 151 13.23 -11.75 -1.66
N GLN A 152 14.06 -10.82 -2.13
CA GLN A 152 14.76 -9.87 -1.26
C GLN A 152 13.78 -9.01 -0.46
N HIS A 153 12.63 -8.66 -1.04
CA HIS A 153 11.63 -7.78 -0.43
C HIS A 153 10.40 -8.54 0.08
N TYR A 154 10.49 -9.86 0.27
CA TYR A 154 9.33 -10.72 0.53
C TYR A 154 8.49 -10.26 1.73
N LYS A 155 9.14 -9.86 2.82
CA LYS A 155 8.48 -9.33 4.02
C LYS A 155 7.72 -8.03 3.77
N LEU A 156 8.19 -7.19 2.85
CA LEU A 156 7.48 -5.96 2.47
C LEU A 156 6.22 -6.29 1.67
N TYR A 157 6.27 -7.28 0.78
CA TYR A 157 5.09 -7.76 0.07
C TYR A 157 4.09 -8.47 0.99
N GLU A 158 4.55 -9.26 1.97
CA GLU A 158 3.69 -9.79 3.03
C GLU A 158 2.98 -8.67 3.80
N PHE A 159 3.74 -7.65 4.24
CA PHE A 159 3.17 -6.48 4.92
C PHE A 159 2.16 -5.75 4.03
N LEU A 160 2.45 -5.61 2.73
CA LEU A 160 1.57 -4.96 1.77
C LEU A 160 0.19 -5.64 1.66
N PHE A 161 0.15 -6.97 1.78
CA PHE A 161 -1.09 -7.73 1.66
C PHE A 161 -1.84 -7.89 2.98
N TYR A 162 -1.13 -7.98 4.10
CA TYR A 162 -1.70 -8.45 5.36
C TYR A 162 -1.69 -7.46 6.51
N SER A 163 -0.90 -6.40 6.42
CA SER A 163 -0.87 -5.42 7.50
C SER A 163 -2.04 -4.47 7.37
N THR A 164 -2.81 -4.38 8.45
CA THR A 164 -3.80 -3.33 8.64
C THR A 164 -3.05 -2.01 8.67
N ARG A 165 -3.22 -1.20 7.63
CA ARG A 165 -2.70 0.17 7.65
C ARG A 165 -3.51 0.92 8.69
N GLU A 166 -2.85 1.39 9.75
CA GLU A 166 -3.43 2.42 10.61
C GLU A 166 -3.62 3.66 9.74
N GLU A 167 -4.86 3.93 9.36
CA GLU A 167 -5.21 5.16 8.68
C GLU A 167 -5.08 6.28 9.70
N ILE A 168 -3.91 6.93 9.72
CA ILE A 168 -3.74 8.18 10.45
C ILE A 168 -4.54 9.23 9.67
N VAL A 169 -5.80 9.40 10.03
CA VAL A 169 -6.62 10.53 9.56
C VAL A 169 -6.02 11.80 10.15
N ILE A 170 -5.08 12.41 9.43
CA ILE A 170 -4.61 13.76 9.76
C ILE A 170 -5.74 14.71 9.33
N GLY A 171 -6.70 14.92 10.22
CA GLY A 171 -7.74 15.93 10.07
C GLY A 171 -7.08 17.31 10.01
N THR A 172 -6.80 17.79 8.81
CA THR A 172 -6.39 19.17 8.61
C THR A 172 -7.65 20.00 8.50
N GLU A 173 -8.06 20.62 9.60
CA GLU A 173 -9.11 21.63 9.60
C GLU A 173 -8.62 22.82 8.77
N GLN A 174 -9.06 22.92 7.52
CA GLN A 174 -8.79 24.08 6.68
C GLN A 174 -9.82 25.17 7.00
N VAL A 175 -9.44 26.10 7.86
CA VAL A 175 -10.18 27.35 8.05
C VAL A 175 -9.89 28.25 6.85
N VAL A 176 -10.76 28.20 5.84
CA VAL A 176 -10.71 29.16 4.72
C VAL A 176 -11.40 30.43 5.20
N GLU A 177 -10.61 31.49 5.42
CA GLU A 177 -11.15 32.81 5.69
C GLU A 177 -11.83 33.34 4.42
N VAL A 178 -13.16 33.39 4.45
CA VAL A 178 -13.96 33.91 3.35
C VAL A 178 -13.78 35.43 3.31
N ALA A 179 -13.23 35.95 2.20
CA ALA A 179 -13.13 37.39 1.99
C ALA A 179 -14.50 38.05 2.20
N LYS A 180 -14.56 39.07 3.05
CA LYS A 180 -15.80 39.81 3.32
C LYS A 180 -16.38 40.34 2.00
N ALA A 181 -17.71 40.34 1.89
CA ALA A 181 -18.41 40.81 0.70
C ALA A 181 -18.00 42.25 0.34
N ALA A 182 -17.97 42.56 -0.95
CA ALA A 182 -17.56 43.89 -1.48
C ALA A 182 -18.49 45.05 -1.07
N ASP A 183 -19.54 44.76 -0.30
CA ASP A 183 -20.53 45.73 0.17
C ASP A 183 -20.05 46.54 1.39
N SER A 184 -18.92 46.14 2.00
CA SER A 184 -18.22 46.90 3.04
C SER A 184 -16.80 47.25 2.59
N PRO A 185 -16.32 48.49 2.87
CA PRO A 185 -14.91 48.81 2.64
C PRO A 185 -14.03 47.85 3.47
N PHE A 186 -13.08 47.20 2.80
CA PHE A 186 -12.08 46.34 3.43
C PHE A 186 -10.71 47.03 3.31
N PRO A 187 -9.96 47.17 4.42
CA PRO A 187 -10.25 46.69 5.77
C PRO A 187 -11.28 47.57 6.51
N ASP A 188 -11.80 47.09 7.65
CA ASP A 188 -12.78 47.84 8.43
C ASP A 188 -12.15 49.18 8.90
N PRO A 189 -12.90 50.31 8.95
CA PRO A 189 -12.37 51.64 9.26
C PRO A 189 -11.55 51.82 10.55
N LEU A 190 -11.56 50.84 11.44
CA LEU A 190 -10.81 50.82 12.70
C LEU A 190 -9.65 49.81 12.71
N GLU A 191 -9.53 48.97 11.67
CA GLU A 191 -8.48 47.98 11.51
C GLU A 191 -7.20 48.60 10.91
N GLU A 192 -7.34 49.68 10.13
CA GLU A 192 -6.21 50.43 9.56
C GLU A 192 -5.55 51.45 10.52
N GLY A 193 -6.06 51.58 11.76
CA GLY A 193 -5.49 52.51 12.75
C GLY A 193 -5.58 53.99 12.36
N ILE A 194 -6.58 54.37 11.55
CA ILE A 194 -6.81 55.76 11.17
C ILE A 194 -7.58 56.51 12.26
N SER A 195 -7.23 57.77 12.49
CA SER A 195 -7.92 58.59 13.48
C SER A 195 -9.32 59.00 12.98
N PHE A 196 -10.29 59.06 13.89
CA PHE A 196 -11.72 59.25 13.58
C PHE A 196 -12.00 60.56 12.80
N ASP A 197 -11.21 61.59 13.05
CA ASP A 197 -11.25 62.87 12.32
C ASP A 197 -10.91 62.70 10.83
N ILE A 198 -9.97 61.83 10.48
CA ILE A 198 -9.60 61.55 9.08
C ILE A 198 -10.72 60.75 8.40
N TYR A 199 -11.24 59.73 9.09
CA TYR A 199 -12.34 58.90 8.56
C TYR A 199 -13.61 59.73 8.28
N SER A 200 -14.04 60.53 9.25
CA SER A 200 -15.26 61.34 9.15
C SER A 200 -15.17 62.43 8.08
N THR A 201 -13.98 62.98 7.83
CA THR A 201 -13.80 64.06 6.86
C THR A 201 -13.71 63.56 5.41
N PHE A 202 -13.05 62.42 5.18
CA PHE A 202 -12.66 62.02 3.83
C PHE A 202 -13.27 60.70 3.35
N ILE A 203 -13.76 59.84 4.25
CA ILE A 203 -14.21 58.48 3.92
C ILE A 203 -15.72 58.33 4.14
N MET A 204 -16.27 58.96 5.17
CA MET A 204 -17.71 58.87 5.45
C MET A 204 -18.53 59.60 4.36
N PRO A 205 -19.47 58.92 3.67
CA PRO A 205 -20.33 59.57 2.68
C PRO A 205 -21.23 60.62 3.36
N PRO A 206 -21.51 61.78 2.73
CA PRO A 206 -22.41 62.76 3.29
C PRO A 206 -23.82 62.17 3.43
N PRO A 207 -24.53 62.43 4.56
CA PRO A 207 -25.83 61.82 4.81
C PRO A 207 -26.86 62.38 3.83
N THR A 208 -27.41 61.50 2.99
CA THR A 208 -28.59 61.78 2.17
C THR A 208 -29.78 62.03 3.09
N SER A 209 -30.18 63.28 3.23
CA SER A 209 -31.37 63.67 3.98
C SER A 209 -32.65 63.28 3.22
N VAL A 210 -33.48 62.39 3.78
CA VAL A 210 -34.96 62.53 3.85
C VAL A 210 -35.50 61.66 5.00
N THR A 211 -35.92 62.35 6.07
CA THR A 211 -37.16 62.22 6.86
C THR A 211 -37.89 60.85 6.90
N GLU A 212 -37.95 60.21 8.08
CA GLU A 212 -39.17 60.16 8.92
C GLU A 212 -38.90 59.52 10.30
N LEU A 213 -38.99 60.39 11.31
CA LEU A 213 -39.42 60.23 12.69
C LEU A 213 -39.87 58.81 13.15
N LYS A 214 -39.19 58.27 14.19
CA LYS A 214 -39.85 57.71 15.38
C LYS A 214 -38.90 57.73 16.59
N SER A 215 -39.29 58.58 17.53
CA SER A 215 -38.83 58.73 18.91
C SER A 215 -38.94 57.44 19.72
N LEU A 216 -37.93 57.05 20.50
CA LEU A 216 -37.80 57.08 21.98
C LEU A 216 -36.91 55.85 22.29
N ASP A 217 -36.02 55.74 23.26
CA ASP A 217 -35.79 56.46 24.50
C ASP A 217 -34.32 56.22 24.90
N GLN A 218 -33.77 57.17 25.65
CA GLN A 218 -32.49 57.06 26.32
C GLN A 218 -32.72 56.33 27.66
N GLU A 219 -32.38 55.05 27.75
CA GLU A 219 -32.10 54.42 29.05
C GLU A 219 -30.60 54.13 29.16
N GLN A 220 -29.95 54.91 30.01
CA GLN A 220 -28.73 54.48 30.69
C GLN A 220 -29.10 53.36 31.65
N GLY A 221 -28.64 52.14 31.34
CA GLY A 221 -28.66 50.99 32.25
C GLY A 221 -27.27 50.73 32.84
N PRO A 222 -27.18 50.18 34.06
CA PRO A 222 -26.02 50.30 34.93
C PRO A 222 -24.90 49.30 34.62
N GLU A 223 -23.66 49.68 34.97
CA GLU A 223 -22.55 48.74 35.18
C GLU A 223 -22.96 47.63 36.15
N GLU A 224 -23.25 46.44 35.62
CA GLU A 224 -23.29 45.22 36.41
C GLU A 224 -21.91 44.57 36.37
N ASN A 225 -21.12 44.84 37.41
CA ASN A 225 -20.03 43.97 37.82
C ASN A 225 -20.63 42.63 38.24
N GLN A 226 -20.61 41.64 37.35
CA GLN A 226 -20.78 40.24 37.74
C GLN A 226 -19.40 39.63 38.02
N PRO A 227 -19.19 38.97 39.18
CA PRO A 227 -18.07 38.08 39.33
C PRO A 227 -18.44 36.79 38.58
N GLU A 228 -17.87 36.60 37.39
CA GLU A 228 -17.92 35.30 36.74
C GLU A 228 -17.19 34.30 37.65
N THR A 229 -17.98 33.39 38.20
CA THR A 229 -17.52 32.30 39.04
C THR A 229 -16.86 31.28 38.13
N ASP A 230 -15.61 30.96 38.46
CA ASP A 230 -14.79 29.84 37.98
C ASP A 230 -15.56 28.71 37.29
N ALA A 231 -15.48 28.70 35.97
CA ALA A 231 -15.34 27.47 35.21
C ALA A 231 -14.01 27.57 34.45
N SER A 232 -12.92 27.65 35.22
CA SER A 232 -11.62 27.27 34.68
C SER A 232 -11.79 25.84 34.21
N ASP A 233 -11.77 25.65 32.89
CA ASP A 233 -11.40 24.40 32.24
C ASP A 233 -9.94 24.13 32.68
N MET A 234 -9.79 23.67 33.92
CA MET A 234 -8.51 23.30 34.49
C MET A 234 -8.06 22.11 33.66
N ASP A 235 -7.04 22.34 32.83
CA ASP A 235 -6.38 21.30 32.07
C ASP A 235 -6.18 20.08 33.00
N PRO A 236 -6.72 18.89 32.66
CA PRO A 236 -6.65 17.70 33.51
C PRO A 236 -5.20 17.23 33.78
N LEU A 237 -4.22 17.86 33.14
CA LEU A 237 -2.79 17.68 33.38
C LEU A 237 -2.21 18.64 34.45
N VAL A 238 -3.00 19.61 34.95
CA VAL A 238 -2.63 20.52 36.04
C VAL A 238 -2.41 19.71 37.31
N GLY A 239 -1.14 19.50 37.65
CA GLY A 239 -0.71 18.74 38.83
C GLY A 239 0.19 17.56 38.52
N PHE A 240 0.27 17.12 37.26
CA PHE A 240 1.25 16.11 36.85
C PHE A 240 2.55 16.79 36.45
N THR A 241 3.63 16.40 37.12
CA THR A 241 4.97 16.82 36.76
C THR A 241 5.55 15.88 35.70
N ILE A 242 6.56 16.35 34.97
CA ILE A 242 7.31 15.53 34.01
C ILE A 242 7.92 14.29 34.69
N GLU A 243 8.21 14.38 35.99
CA GLU A 243 8.74 13.29 36.80
C GLU A 243 7.69 12.19 37.01
N ASP A 244 6.41 12.54 37.16
CA ASP A 244 5.31 11.57 37.31
C ASP A 244 5.13 10.76 36.02
N ILE A 245 5.19 11.42 34.86
CA ILE A 245 5.12 10.77 33.55
C ILE A 245 6.33 9.85 33.34
N ARG A 246 7.53 10.31 33.70
CA ARG A 246 8.76 9.50 33.61
C ARG A 246 8.69 8.26 34.51
N SER A 247 8.14 8.39 35.71
CA SER A 247 7.96 7.29 36.65
C SER A 247 7.01 6.23 36.10
N VAL A 248 5.84 6.63 35.60
CA VAL A 248 4.87 5.72 35.00
C VAL A 248 5.45 5.04 33.76
N LEU A 249 6.16 5.78 32.90
CA LEU A 249 6.80 5.21 31.72
C LEU A 249 7.89 4.20 32.08
N SER A 250 8.72 4.49 33.09
CA SER A 250 9.73 3.56 33.59
C SER A 250 9.09 2.29 34.11
N GLN A 251 8.03 2.41 34.92
CA GLN A 251 7.33 1.27 35.49
C GLN A 251 6.71 0.39 34.39
N VAL A 252 6.03 0.97 33.41
CA VAL A 252 5.44 0.22 32.28
C VAL A 252 6.53 -0.47 31.46
N THR A 253 7.67 0.20 31.25
CA THR A 253 8.81 -0.37 30.52
C THR A 253 9.39 -1.57 31.26
N ASP A 254 9.58 -1.46 32.57
CA ASP A 254 10.09 -2.54 33.42
C ASP A 254 9.13 -3.74 33.44
N ASP A 255 7.82 -3.49 33.58
CA ASP A 255 6.80 -4.55 33.59
C ASP A 255 6.77 -5.32 32.25
N VAL A 256 6.87 -4.62 31.12
CA VAL A 256 6.93 -5.23 29.79
C VAL A 256 8.24 -6.02 29.62
N LEU A 257 9.38 -5.47 30.04
CA LEU A 257 10.67 -6.16 29.97
C LEU A 257 10.69 -7.44 30.81
N ILE A 258 10.15 -7.38 32.03
CA ILE A 258 10.03 -8.55 32.91
C ILE A 258 9.13 -9.60 32.25
N SER A 259 7.97 -9.21 31.71
CA SER A 259 7.07 -10.12 31.00
C SER A 259 7.77 -10.83 29.85
N ILE A 260 8.46 -10.08 28.98
CA ILE A 260 9.20 -10.63 27.84
C ILE A 260 10.30 -11.58 28.33
N GLN A 261 11.04 -11.21 29.36
CA GLN A 261 12.10 -12.05 29.92
C GLN A 261 11.55 -13.36 30.49
N THR A 262 10.39 -13.32 31.16
CA THR A 262 9.73 -14.53 31.66
C THR A 262 9.25 -15.43 30.52
N GLU A 263 8.66 -14.86 29.46
CA GLU A 263 8.19 -15.63 28.31
C GLU A 263 9.35 -16.31 27.57
N ILE A 264 10.46 -15.60 27.35
CA ILE A 264 11.65 -16.17 26.71
C ILE A 264 12.20 -17.34 27.54
N ASN A 265 12.30 -17.19 28.86
CA ASN A 265 12.79 -18.25 29.73
C ASN A 265 11.87 -19.48 29.72
N GLU A 266 10.56 -19.29 29.73
CA GLU A 266 9.59 -20.38 29.65
C GLU A 266 9.68 -21.12 28.31
N LYS A 267 9.75 -20.38 27.19
CA LYS A 267 9.92 -20.97 25.85
C LYS A 267 11.23 -21.76 25.75
N LEU A 268 12.31 -21.23 26.30
CA LEU A 268 13.61 -21.90 26.32
C LEU A 268 13.55 -23.21 27.11
N GLN A 269 12.91 -23.19 28.28
CA GLN A 269 12.73 -24.39 29.10
C GLN A 269 11.90 -25.46 28.38
N ILE A 270 10.77 -25.09 27.76
CA ILE A 270 9.94 -26.02 26.98
C ILE A 270 10.75 -26.65 25.84
N GLN A 271 11.58 -25.85 25.16
CA GLN A 271 12.40 -26.33 24.06
C GLN A 271 13.52 -27.28 24.55
N GLU A 272 14.15 -26.98 25.68
CA GLU A 272 15.16 -27.83 26.32
C GLU A 272 14.56 -29.19 26.74
N GLU A 273 13.38 -29.18 27.37
CA GLU A 273 12.64 -30.39 27.75
C GLU A 273 12.29 -31.24 26.52
N ALA A 274 11.85 -30.61 25.43
CA ALA A 274 11.52 -31.29 24.18
C ALA A 274 12.77 -31.96 23.54
N PHE A 275 13.91 -31.28 23.55
CA PHE A 275 15.17 -31.86 23.06
C PHE A 275 15.66 -33.00 23.96
N ASN A 276 15.63 -32.82 25.28
CA ASN A 276 16.00 -33.87 26.24
C ASN A 276 15.12 -35.11 26.07
N ALA A 277 13.81 -34.95 25.87
CA ALA A 277 12.90 -36.06 25.58
C ALA A 277 13.25 -36.78 24.27
N ARG A 278 13.68 -36.05 23.23
CA ARG A 278 14.12 -36.63 21.95
C ARG A 278 15.45 -37.38 22.09
N ILE A 279 16.39 -36.86 22.87
CA ILE A 279 17.66 -37.53 23.17
C ILE A 279 17.41 -38.83 23.95
N GLU A 280 16.56 -38.80 24.99
CA GLU A 280 16.20 -40.00 25.76
C GLU A 280 15.51 -41.07 24.91
N LYS A 281 14.68 -40.68 23.94
CA LYS A 281 14.09 -41.62 22.96
C LYS A 281 15.16 -42.28 22.09
N LEU A 282 16.15 -41.51 21.63
CA LEU A 282 17.27 -42.04 20.82
C LEU A 282 18.21 -42.95 21.63
N LYS A 283 18.36 -42.69 22.94
CA LYS A 283 19.20 -43.49 23.82
C LYS A 283 18.57 -44.83 24.23
N LYS A 284 17.24 -44.94 24.12
CA LYS A 284 16.46 -46.16 24.41
C LYS A 284 16.19 -47.05 23.19
N ALA A 285 16.50 -46.57 21.98
CA ALA A 285 16.46 -47.34 20.74
C ALA A 285 17.82 -48.01 20.46
#